data_AF-A0A522A6W0-F1
#
_entry.id   AF-A0A522A6W0-F1
#
_cell.length_a   1.000
_cell.length_b   1.000
_cell.length_c   1.000
_cell.angle_alpha   90.00
_cell.angle_beta   90.00
_cell.angle_gamma   90.00
#
_symmetry.space_group_name_H-M   'P 1'
#
loop_
_entity.id
_entity.type
_entity.pdbx_description
1 polymer ?
#
loop_
_entity_poly.entity_id
_entity_poly.type
_entity_poly.pdbx_seq_one_letter_code
_entity_poly.pdbx_strand_id
1 'polypeptide(L)'
;MRRPTWWSGSAKKRRRRRMPCSGYPRSASGSPLCPDRGATLPGSNSRTIPVTLGTSLVDQHETSPMTETAAIPVPVPLLDQRLTTAPDSPFGIETLRIRGIETPCWRQSFPHLRAAFAHTAQFAARDYLVYEGERHTYAEHHRQVAALAHALTTRFGIRKGDRVALAMRNYPEWPAVFWASVAIGAIIVPLNAWLTGGELAYALADSGSRLLVVDAERLASLAPHLPTLTELEATVVVRGADALPARVHAWGEVLAEPHPAELPPCALDPEDDAAIYYTSGTTGRPKGALLTHRNICANQVTGVYLRARTEFRYGRTPQPPTQQMGQLISVPLFHVTGSVAMLIGSTIQGSKLVFMRRWDPEDAIRLIERERLNSFGGVP
;
A
#
# COMPACT_ATOMS: atom_id res chain seq x y z
N MET A 1 -7.31 18.84 -26.22
CA MET A 1 -6.01 18.14 -26.19
C MET A 1 -6.23 16.68 -26.56
N ARG A 2 -5.52 16.16 -27.58
CA ARG A 2 -5.67 14.79 -28.08
C ARG A 2 -4.98 13.78 -27.14
N ARG A 3 -5.65 12.67 -26.83
CA ARG A 3 -5.14 11.55 -26.02
C ARG A 3 -3.95 10.87 -26.73
N PRO A 4 -2.89 10.43 -26.03
CA PRO A 4 -1.88 9.54 -26.61
C PRO A 4 -2.49 8.15 -26.86
N THR A 5 -2.34 7.63 -28.07
CA THR A 5 -3.00 6.42 -28.61
C THR A 5 -2.31 5.10 -28.28
N TRP A 6 -1.48 5.03 -27.23
CA TRP A 6 -0.65 3.84 -26.95
C TRP A 6 -1.35 2.74 -26.12
N TRP A 7 -2.64 2.88 -25.82
CA TRP A 7 -3.41 1.97 -24.95
C TRP A 7 -4.62 1.31 -25.63
N SER A 8 -4.51 0.91 -26.90
CA SER A 8 -5.52 0.08 -27.58
C SER A 8 -4.92 -1.22 -28.13
N GLY A 9 -4.81 -2.24 -27.28
CA GLY A 9 -4.44 -3.60 -27.69
C GLY A 9 -5.57 -4.29 -28.46
N SER A 10 -5.34 -4.62 -29.73
CA SER A 10 -6.18 -5.49 -30.55
C SER A 10 -5.83 -6.97 -30.29
N ALA A 11 -6.56 -7.62 -29.39
CA ALA A 11 -6.55 -9.08 -29.26
C ALA A 11 -7.74 -9.70 -30.02
N LYS A 12 -7.45 -10.53 -31.03
CA LYS A 12 -8.43 -11.23 -31.88
C LYS A 12 -9.37 -12.12 -31.03
N LYS A 13 -10.67 -11.82 -31.08
CA LYS A 13 -11.75 -12.59 -30.44
C LYS A 13 -11.94 -13.96 -31.10
N ARG A 14 -11.67 -15.05 -30.38
CA ARG A 14 -12.25 -16.38 -30.68
C ARG A 14 -13.52 -16.56 -29.83
N ARG A 15 -14.68 -16.64 -30.51
CA ARG A 15 -15.97 -16.95 -29.88
C ARG A 15 -15.97 -18.38 -29.34
N ARG A 16 -16.22 -18.57 -28.05
CA ARG A 16 -16.71 -19.84 -27.48
C ARG A 16 -18.12 -19.62 -26.95
N ARG A 17 -19.04 -20.49 -27.36
CA ARG A 17 -20.48 -20.50 -27.00
C ARG A 17 -20.63 -20.79 -25.49
N ARG A 18 -21.54 -20.06 -24.83
CA ARG A 18 -21.98 -20.33 -23.44
C ARG A 18 -23.06 -21.42 -23.45
N MET A 19 -22.98 -22.36 -22.51
CA MET A 19 -24.11 -23.14 -22.03
C MET A 19 -24.54 -22.63 -20.64
N PRO A 20 -25.84 -22.71 -20.28
CA PRO A 20 -26.33 -22.29 -18.97
C PRO A 20 -26.31 -23.47 -17.98
N CYS A 21 -25.94 -23.22 -16.72
CA CYS A 21 -26.26 -24.15 -15.63
C CYS A 21 -26.96 -23.41 -14.49
N SER A 22 -28.04 -24.06 -14.07
CA SER A 22 -29.08 -23.72 -13.12
C SER A 22 -28.64 -23.80 -11.65
N GLY A 23 -29.30 -22.98 -10.82
CA GLY A 23 -29.98 -23.40 -9.59
C GLY A 23 -29.15 -23.86 -8.39
N TYR A 24 -29.09 -23.02 -7.35
CA TYR A 24 -28.87 -23.44 -5.97
C TYR A 24 -30.02 -22.90 -5.09
N PRO A 25 -30.63 -23.71 -4.21
CA PRO A 25 -31.71 -23.26 -3.33
C PRO A 25 -31.17 -22.56 -2.07
N ARG A 26 -31.97 -21.60 -1.58
CA ARG A 26 -31.81 -20.92 -0.29
C ARG A 26 -32.24 -21.85 0.85
N SER A 27 -31.54 -21.80 1.97
CA SER A 27 -32.11 -22.12 3.28
C SER A 27 -31.86 -20.97 4.25
N ALA A 28 -32.90 -20.63 5.01
CA ALA A 28 -32.94 -19.64 6.07
C ALA A 28 -33.20 -20.38 7.39
N SER A 29 -32.54 -19.96 8.47
CA SER A 29 -33.09 -19.77 9.84
C SER A 29 -32.04 -20.01 10.92
N GLY A 30 -31.94 -19.07 11.88
CA GLY A 30 -31.52 -19.39 13.26
C GLY A 30 -30.37 -18.56 13.85
N SER A 31 -30.69 -17.45 14.52
CA SER A 31 -29.89 -16.84 15.60
C SER A 31 -30.53 -17.21 16.95
N PRO A 32 -29.96 -16.85 18.12
CA PRO A 32 -28.56 -16.82 18.57
C PRO A 32 -28.37 -17.58 19.90
N LEU A 33 -27.18 -18.12 20.18
CA LEU A 33 -26.81 -18.52 21.55
C LEU A 33 -25.35 -18.15 21.84
N CYS A 34 -25.20 -17.17 22.74
CA CYS A 34 -23.99 -16.91 23.50
C CYS A 34 -23.86 -17.98 24.61
N PRO A 35 -22.64 -18.38 24.97
CA PRO A 35 -22.29 -18.18 26.37
C PRO A 35 -20.88 -17.62 26.57
N ASP A 36 -20.82 -16.69 27.51
CA ASP A 36 -19.65 -16.31 28.30
C ASP A 36 -18.84 -17.53 28.74
N ARG A 37 -17.51 -17.45 28.53
CA ARG A 37 -16.50 -17.95 29.47
C ARG A 37 -15.15 -17.32 29.14
N GLY A 38 -14.62 -16.60 30.13
CA GLY A 38 -13.38 -15.85 30.04
C GLY A 38 -12.17 -16.70 29.72
N ALA A 39 -11.34 -16.15 28.84
CA ALA A 39 -9.93 -16.51 28.71
C ALA A 39 -9.14 -15.20 28.74
N THR A 40 -8.50 -14.94 29.87
CA THR A 40 -7.46 -13.93 30.05
C THR A 40 -6.33 -14.20 29.06
N LEU A 41 -6.13 -13.30 28.09
CA LEU A 41 -4.96 -13.29 27.22
C LEU A 41 -3.77 -12.62 27.96
N PRO A 42 -2.62 -13.27 28.12
CA PRO A 42 -1.46 -12.63 28.70
C PRO A 42 -0.77 -11.69 27.70
N GLY A 43 -0.59 -10.44 28.12
CA GLY A 43 0.53 -9.54 27.80
C GLY A 43 0.95 -9.42 26.34
N SER A 44 0.51 -8.35 25.67
CA SER A 44 1.09 -7.87 24.41
C SER A 44 2.53 -7.41 24.62
N ASN A 45 3.48 -8.33 24.55
CA ASN A 45 4.89 -7.99 24.39
C ASN A 45 5.11 -7.56 22.93
N SER A 46 5.09 -6.25 22.69
CA SER A 46 5.54 -5.64 21.44
C SER A 46 7.04 -5.90 21.26
N ARG A 47 7.41 -7.04 20.69
CA ARG A 47 8.75 -7.24 20.16
C ARG A 47 8.87 -6.41 18.88
N THR A 48 9.58 -5.31 18.97
CA THR A 48 10.11 -4.57 17.82
C THR A 48 10.88 -5.57 16.96
N ILE A 49 10.34 -5.93 15.78
CA ILE A 49 11.02 -6.83 14.84
C ILE A 49 12.14 -6.01 14.17
N PRO A 50 13.43 -6.33 14.40
CA PRO A 50 14.49 -5.76 13.62
C PRO A 50 14.45 -6.47 12.26
N VAL A 51 14.02 -5.77 11.21
CA VAL A 51 14.39 -6.13 9.83
C VAL A 51 15.81 -5.61 9.59
N THR A 52 16.72 -5.98 10.49
CA THR A 52 18.15 -5.96 10.23
C THR A 52 18.46 -7.43 10.04
N LEU A 53 18.92 -7.81 8.84
CA LEU A 53 19.49 -9.13 8.62
C LEU A 53 20.54 -9.34 9.72
N GLY A 54 20.19 -10.12 10.74
CA GLY A 54 21.09 -10.42 11.83
C GLY A 54 22.33 -11.07 11.24
N THR A 55 23.49 -10.55 11.59
CA THR A 55 24.83 -11.08 11.27
C THR A 55 25.08 -12.50 11.81
N SER A 56 24.06 -13.17 12.36
CA SER A 56 24.14 -14.46 13.05
C SER A 56 23.96 -15.68 12.13
N LEU A 57 23.87 -15.51 10.81
CA LEU A 57 24.09 -16.64 9.87
C LEU A 57 25.59 -16.92 9.64
N VAL A 58 26.48 -16.17 10.28
CA VAL A 58 27.93 -16.19 9.99
C VAL A 58 28.73 -17.14 10.90
N ASP A 59 28.21 -17.57 12.06
CA ASP A 59 29.07 -18.21 13.09
C ASP A 59 28.76 -19.67 13.45
N GLN A 60 27.95 -20.40 12.68
CA GLN A 60 27.77 -21.85 12.92
C GLN A 60 27.83 -22.69 11.64
N HIS A 61 28.95 -22.60 10.93
CA HIS A 61 29.41 -23.73 10.15
C HIS A 61 30.87 -24.00 10.44
N GLU A 62 31.12 -25.15 11.08
CA GLU A 62 32.37 -25.89 10.96
C GLU A 62 32.86 -25.79 9.52
N THR A 63 34.13 -25.43 9.40
CA THR A 63 34.90 -25.36 8.16
C THR A 63 34.97 -26.74 7.50
N SER A 64 33.88 -27.15 6.84
CA SER A 64 33.99 -28.07 5.72
C SER A 64 34.37 -27.25 4.50
N PRO A 65 35.51 -27.52 3.86
CA PRO A 65 35.90 -26.78 2.67
C PRO A 65 34.82 -27.01 1.61
N MET A 66 34.20 -25.93 1.14
CA MET A 66 33.34 -25.95 -0.05
C MET A 66 34.21 -26.22 -1.29
N THR A 67 34.65 -27.48 -1.43
CA THR A 67 35.42 -27.99 -2.56
C THR A 67 34.47 -28.46 -3.67
N GLU A 68 33.44 -27.68 -3.95
CA GLU A 68 32.62 -27.86 -5.14
C GLU A 68 32.17 -26.48 -5.59
N THR A 69 32.80 -25.99 -6.65
CA THR A 69 32.48 -24.72 -7.31
C THR A 69 31.06 -24.83 -7.85
N ALA A 70 30.05 -24.57 -7.01
CA ALA A 70 28.66 -24.56 -7.44
C ALA A 70 28.56 -23.61 -8.64
N ALA A 71 28.17 -24.15 -9.80
CA ALA A 71 28.12 -23.39 -11.03
C ALA A 71 27.20 -22.17 -10.85
N ILE A 72 27.79 -20.98 -10.76
CA ILE A 72 27.04 -19.74 -10.76
C ILE A 72 26.53 -19.52 -12.20
N PRO A 73 25.22 -19.29 -12.42
CA PRO A 73 24.22 -19.03 -11.39
C PRO A 73 23.61 -20.28 -10.74
N VAL A 74 23.49 -20.26 -9.40
CA VAL A 74 22.82 -21.32 -8.63
C VAL A 74 21.35 -21.47 -9.09
N PRO A 75 20.83 -22.70 -9.30
CA PRO A 75 19.46 -22.90 -9.71
C PRO A 75 18.43 -22.31 -8.73
N VAL A 76 17.42 -21.61 -9.26
CA VAL A 76 16.37 -20.95 -8.46
C VAL A 76 15.63 -21.92 -7.53
N PRO A 77 15.20 -23.12 -7.95
CA PRO A 77 14.49 -24.03 -7.05
C PRO A 77 15.30 -24.43 -5.81
N LEU A 78 16.63 -24.58 -5.96
CA LEU A 78 17.52 -24.89 -4.86
C LEU A 78 17.65 -23.71 -3.88
N LEU A 79 17.75 -22.48 -4.40
CA LEU A 79 17.74 -21.28 -3.58
C LEU A 79 16.41 -21.10 -2.86
N ASP A 80 15.29 -21.31 -3.56
CA ASP A 80 13.95 -21.20 -3.00
C ASP A 80 13.77 -22.18 -1.85
N GLN A 81 14.17 -23.45 -2.02
CA GLN A 81 14.17 -24.44 -0.95
C GLN A 81 15.00 -23.97 0.25
N ARG A 82 16.27 -23.62 0.04
CA ARG A 82 17.17 -23.19 1.13
C ARG A 82 16.64 -21.96 1.88
N LEU A 83 16.20 -20.94 1.16
CA LEU A 83 15.76 -19.67 1.75
C LEU A 83 14.39 -19.79 2.42
N THR A 84 13.51 -20.69 1.99
CA THR A 84 12.14 -20.75 2.54
C THR A 84 11.95 -21.80 3.63
N THR A 85 12.83 -22.81 3.73
CA THR A 85 12.70 -23.89 4.72
C THR A 85 13.67 -23.79 5.89
N ALA A 86 14.76 -23.02 5.78
CA ALA A 86 15.72 -22.89 6.88
C ALA A 86 15.05 -22.23 8.11
N PRO A 87 15.17 -22.82 9.32
CA PRO A 87 14.45 -22.36 10.52
C PRO A 87 14.63 -20.86 10.84
N ASP A 88 15.86 -20.37 10.72
CA ASP A 88 16.25 -18.98 11.04
C ASP A 88 16.24 -18.05 9.81
N SER A 89 15.73 -18.53 8.67
CA SER A 89 15.66 -17.68 7.49
C SER A 89 14.65 -16.54 7.68
N PRO A 90 15.01 -15.29 7.30
CA PRO A 90 14.06 -14.18 7.27
C PRO A 90 12.96 -14.39 6.21
N PHE A 91 13.13 -15.35 5.31
CA PHE A 91 12.17 -15.72 4.26
C PHE A 91 11.46 -17.05 4.55
N GLY A 92 11.48 -17.51 5.80
CA GLY A 92 10.77 -18.71 6.22
C GLY A 92 9.28 -18.64 5.88
N ILE A 93 8.74 -19.73 5.34
CA ILE A 93 7.31 -19.89 5.06
C ILE A 93 6.68 -20.73 6.17
N GLU A 94 5.45 -20.38 6.55
CA GLU A 94 4.56 -21.19 7.37
C GLU A 94 3.23 -21.40 6.63
N THR A 95 2.49 -22.45 7.00
CA THR A 95 1.15 -22.69 6.41
C THR A 95 0.10 -22.23 7.40
N LEU A 96 -0.77 -21.32 6.96
CA LEU A 96 -1.89 -20.81 7.74
C LEU A 96 -3.20 -21.16 7.05
N ARG A 97 -4.25 -21.45 7.83
CA ARG A 97 -5.58 -21.68 7.30
C ARG A 97 -6.36 -20.38 7.19
N ILE A 98 -6.43 -19.80 6.00
CA ILE A 98 -7.07 -18.51 5.73
C ILE A 98 -8.40 -18.77 5.02
N ARG A 99 -9.53 -18.35 5.62
CA ARG A 99 -10.88 -18.55 5.07
C ARG A 99 -11.14 -20.01 4.65
N GLY A 100 -10.61 -20.96 5.44
CA GLY A 100 -10.74 -22.40 5.21
C GLY A 100 -9.71 -23.02 4.26
N ILE A 101 -8.80 -22.24 3.68
CA ILE A 101 -7.80 -22.67 2.70
C ILE A 101 -6.41 -22.65 3.32
N GLU A 102 -5.70 -23.78 3.29
CA GLU A 102 -4.28 -23.86 3.65
C GLU A 102 -3.44 -22.99 2.70
N THR A 103 -2.78 -21.99 3.24
CA THR A 103 -2.12 -20.92 2.48
C THR A 103 -0.69 -20.72 2.97
N PRO A 104 0.33 -20.85 2.10
CA PRO A 104 1.70 -20.53 2.48
C PRO A 104 1.84 -19.03 2.71
N CYS A 105 2.40 -18.65 3.85
CA CYS A 105 2.58 -17.28 4.30
C CYS A 105 4.02 -17.04 4.72
N TRP A 106 4.52 -15.82 4.46
CA TRP A 106 5.81 -15.39 5.00
C TRP A 106 5.72 -15.23 6.52
N ARG A 107 6.51 -16.01 7.26
CA ARG A 107 6.51 -16.02 8.73
C ARG A 107 6.89 -14.67 9.33
N GLN A 108 7.80 -13.95 8.68
CA GLN A 108 8.33 -12.67 9.15
C GLN A 108 7.58 -11.45 8.56
N SER A 109 6.42 -11.65 7.94
CA SER A 109 5.63 -10.52 7.43
C SER A 109 5.05 -9.71 8.58
N PHE A 110 4.94 -8.39 8.40
CA PHE A 110 4.16 -7.57 9.34
C PHE A 110 2.72 -8.09 9.39
N PRO A 111 2.09 -8.13 10.58
CA PRO A 111 0.71 -8.62 10.70
C PRO A 111 -0.27 -7.70 9.97
N HIS A 112 -0.03 -6.38 9.99
CA HIS A 112 -0.84 -5.41 9.29
C HIS A 112 -0.07 -4.11 9.00
N LEU A 113 -0.65 -3.25 8.15
CA LEU A 113 0.00 -2.02 7.68
C LEU A 113 0.25 -1.01 8.81
N ARG A 114 -0.60 -0.95 9.85
CA ARG A 114 -0.33 -0.11 11.02
C ARG A 114 0.99 -0.48 11.72
N ALA A 115 1.31 -1.77 11.86
CA ALA A 115 2.57 -2.22 12.46
C ALA A 115 3.76 -1.89 11.55
N ALA A 116 3.59 -2.07 10.24
CA ALA A 116 4.60 -1.68 9.25
C ALA A 116 4.86 -0.17 9.26
N PHE A 117 3.84 0.67 9.43
CA PHE A 117 3.99 2.12 9.56
C PHE A 117 4.69 2.49 10.88
N ALA A 118 4.29 1.90 12.01
CA ALA A 118 4.93 2.13 13.30
C ALA A 118 6.43 1.80 13.29
N HIS A 119 6.83 0.73 12.59
CA HIS A 119 8.24 0.38 12.39
C HIS A 119 9.07 1.54 11.79
N THR A 120 8.46 2.40 10.96
CA THR A 120 9.18 3.50 10.31
C THR A 120 9.50 4.67 11.23
N ALA A 121 8.99 4.69 12.47
CA ALA A 121 9.30 5.73 13.45
C ALA A 121 10.81 5.82 13.76
N GLN A 122 11.54 4.71 13.62
CA GLN A 122 13.01 4.68 13.78
C GLN A 122 13.76 5.55 12.75
N PHE A 123 13.08 5.97 11.66
CA PHE A 123 13.64 6.80 10.60
C PHE A 123 13.28 8.28 10.75
N ALA A 124 12.73 8.71 11.89
CA ALA A 124 12.16 10.03 12.14
C ALA A 124 12.95 11.21 11.52
N ALA A 125 14.27 11.23 11.68
CA ALA A 125 15.14 12.33 11.21
C ALA A 125 15.49 12.25 9.70
N ARG A 126 15.21 11.14 9.02
CA ARG A 126 15.51 10.97 7.60
C ARG A 126 14.51 11.73 6.74
N ASP A 127 14.93 12.08 5.54
CA ASP A 127 14.02 12.59 4.50
C ASP A 127 13.01 11.50 4.14
N TYR A 128 11.73 11.82 4.20
CA TYR A 128 10.67 10.94 3.70
C TYR A 128 10.33 11.24 2.25
N LEU A 129 10.05 12.51 1.93
CA LEU A 129 9.48 12.88 0.64
C LEU A 129 10.04 14.21 0.14
N VAL A 130 10.36 14.27 -1.14
CA VAL A 130 10.70 15.48 -1.88
C VAL A 130 9.78 15.63 -3.08
N TYR A 131 9.16 16.79 -3.22
CA TYR A 131 8.28 17.12 -4.34
C TYR A 131 8.43 18.61 -4.67
N GLU A 132 8.93 18.91 -5.87
CA GLU A 132 9.21 20.29 -6.29
C GLU A 132 10.08 21.02 -5.25
N GLY A 133 9.56 22.05 -4.56
CA GLY A 133 10.25 22.78 -3.50
C GLY A 133 9.95 22.27 -2.08
N GLU A 134 9.10 21.26 -1.92
CA GLU A 134 8.68 20.70 -0.64
C GLU A 134 9.58 19.53 -0.23
N ARG A 135 9.91 19.48 1.06
CA ARG A 135 10.69 18.42 1.69
C ARG A 135 10.06 18.09 3.03
N HIS A 136 9.84 16.81 3.26
CA HIS A 136 9.32 16.30 4.53
C HIS A 136 10.21 15.20 5.07
N THR A 137 10.46 15.23 6.36
CA THR A 137 11.06 14.16 7.15
C THR A 137 10.03 13.08 7.47
N TYR A 138 10.49 11.90 7.89
CA TYR A 138 9.60 10.86 8.42
C TYR A 138 8.82 11.36 9.64
N ALA A 139 9.44 12.16 10.52
CA ALA A 139 8.75 12.75 11.68
C ALA A 139 7.59 13.67 11.27
N GLU A 140 7.79 14.52 10.25
CA GLU A 140 6.73 15.37 9.70
C GLU A 140 5.61 14.55 9.05
N HIS A 141 5.99 13.50 8.31
CA HIS A 141 5.01 12.60 7.72
C HIS A 141 4.18 11.87 8.79
N HIS A 142 4.81 11.36 9.85
CA HIS A 142 4.11 10.75 10.99
C HIS A 142 3.12 11.71 11.65
N ARG A 143 3.49 12.99 11.83
CA ARG A 143 2.56 14.01 12.35
C ARG A 143 1.37 14.23 11.44
N GLN A 144 1.58 14.35 10.13
CA GLN A 144 0.49 14.49 9.15
C GLN A 144 -0.44 13.27 9.16
N VAL A 145 0.12 12.06 9.25
CA VAL A 145 -0.65 10.81 9.31
C VAL A 145 -1.46 10.73 10.61
N ALA A 146 -0.88 11.10 11.75
CA ALA A 146 -1.59 11.14 13.03
C ALA A 146 -2.73 12.17 13.02
N ALA A 147 -2.45 13.40 12.56
CA ALA A 147 -3.45 14.46 12.42
C ALA A 147 -4.66 14.01 11.60
N LEU A 148 -4.39 13.48 10.40
CA LEU A 148 -5.44 12.99 9.52
C LEU A 148 -6.17 11.80 10.12
N ALA A 149 -5.48 10.83 10.73
CA ALA A 149 -6.12 9.68 11.36
C ALA A 149 -7.08 10.10 12.49
N HIS A 150 -6.70 11.07 13.31
CA HIS A 150 -7.60 11.65 14.30
C HIS A 150 -8.80 12.33 13.64
N ALA A 151 -8.59 13.24 12.67
CA ALA A 151 -9.70 13.91 12.00
C ALA A 151 -10.67 12.92 11.29
N LEU A 152 -10.14 11.88 10.63
CA LEU A 152 -10.95 10.82 10.03
C LEU A 152 -11.87 10.16 11.07
N THR A 153 -11.34 9.84 12.26
CA THR A 153 -12.11 9.14 13.30
C THR A 153 -13.04 10.07 14.10
N THR A 154 -12.56 11.23 14.55
CA THR A 154 -13.28 12.11 15.48
C THR A 154 -14.22 13.07 14.78
N ARG A 155 -13.75 13.75 13.72
CA ARG A 155 -14.53 14.73 12.96
C ARG A 155 -15.42 14.09 11.92
N PHE A 156 -14.89 13.15 11.14
CA PHE A 156 -15.62 12.52 10.04
C PHE A 156 -16.28 11.19 10.44
N GLY A 157 -16.02 10.67 11.64
CA GLY A 157 -16.68 9.47 12.15
C GLY A 157 -16.38 8.21 11.33
N ILE A 158 -15.23 8.15 10.66
CA ILE A 158 -14.75 6.98 9.91
C ILE A 158 -14.36 5.89 10.91
N ARG A 159 -14.87 4.68 10.68
CA ARG A 159 -14.61 3.50 11.52
C ARG A 159 -13.87 2.43 10.73
N LYS A 160 -13.35 1.42 11.43
CA LYS A 160 -12.80 0.21 10.80
C LYS A 160 -13.83 -0.38 9.82
N GLY A 161 -13.40 -0.68 8.59
CA GLY A 161 -14.25 -1.15 7.49
C GLY A 161 -14.91 -0.05 6.65
N ASP A 162 -14.84 1.22 7.06
CA ASP A 162 -15.30 2.33 6.22
C ASP A 162 -14.35 2.58 5.04
N ARG A 163 -14.91 2.99 3.89
CA ARG A 163 -14.12 3.23 2.67
C ARG A 163 -13.74 4.70 2.56
N VAL A 164 -12.45 4.98 2.47
CA VAL A 164 -11.89 6.31 2.21
C VAL A 164 -11.33 6.33 0.79
N ALA A 165 -11.98 7.04 -0.11
CA ALA A 165 -11.51 7.21 -1.48
C ALA A 165 -10.40 8.25 -1.58
N LEU A 166 -9.48 8.02 -2.52
CA LEU A 166 -8.32 8.87 -2.75
C LEU A 166 -8.14 9.11 -4.26
N ALA A 167 -8.45 10.32 -4.72
CA ALA A 167 -8.41 10.69 -6.14
C ALA A 167 -7.53 11.93 -6.35
N MET A 168 -6.21 11.72 -6.48
CA MET A 168 -5.27 12.80 -6.75
C MET A 168 -4.04 12.33 -7.53
N ARG A 169 -3.27 13.30 -8.05
CA ARG A 169 -1.91 13.06 -8.58
C ARG A 169 -0.97 12.54 -7.48
N ASN A 170 0.26 12.20 -7.87
CA ASN A 170 1.33 11.87 -6.93
C ASN A 170 1.78 13.14 -6.17
N TYR A 171 1.01 13.53 -5.18
CA TYR A 171 1.30 14.65 -4.28
C TYR A 171 1.80 14.16 -2.91
N PRO A 172 2.50 15.02 -2.14
CA PRO A 172 2.93 14.73 -0.77
C PRO A 172 1.81 14.23 0.17
N GLU A 173 0.57 14.64 -0.09
CA GLU A 173 -0.60 14.25 0.69
C GLU A 173 -1.04 12.80 0.43
N TRP A 174 -0.73 12.23 -0.74
CA TRP A 174 -1.21 10.90 -1.11
C TRP A 174 -0.74 9.82 -0.11
N PRO A 175 0.56 9.73 0.26
CA PRO A 175 0.99 8.78 1.27
C PRO A 175 0.38 9.05 2.65
N ALA A 176 0.11 10.32 3.00
CA ALA A 176 -0.47 10.65 4.30
C ALA A 176 -1.91 10.10 4.41
N VAL A 177 -2.71 10.26 3.35
CA VAL A 177 -4.06 9.69 3.27
C VAL A 177 -4.03 8.17 3.31
N PHE A 178 -3.12 7.56 2.55
CA PHE A 178 -2.97 6.10 2.54
C PHE A 178 -2.70 5.56 3.94
N TRP A 179 -1.64 6.04 4.59
CA TRP A 179 -1.22 5.54 5.91
C TRP A 179 -2.24 5.86 7.01
N ALA A 180 -2.84 7.05 7.00
CA ALA A 180 -3.84 7.43 7.99
C ALA A 180 -5.07 6.51 7.91
N SER A 181 -5.55 6.23 6.71
CA SER A 181 -6.73 5.39 6.48
C SER A 181 -6.48 3.94 6.92
N VAL A 182 -5.40 3.32 6.45
CA VAL A 182 -5.11 1.91 6.79
C VAL A 182 -4.69 1.74 8.25
N ALA A 183 -4.17 2.79 8.90
CA ALA A 183 -3.80 2.74 10.31
C ALA A 183 -5.00 2.70 11.25
N ILE A 184 -6.15 3.25 10.83
CA ILE A 184 -7.42 3.23 11.58
C ILE A 184 -8.35 2.09 11.14
N GLY A 185 -7.90 1.23 10.24
CA GLY A 185 -8.69 0.12 9.70
C GLY A 185 -9.71 0.52 8.64
N ALA A 186 -9.61 1.74 8.09
CA ALA A 186 -10.40 2.12 6.94
C ALA A 186 -9.83 1.47 5.67
N ILE A 187 -10.72 1.10 4.76
CA ILE A 187 -10.39 0.52 3.46
C ILE A 187 -10.08 1.68 2.50
N ILE A 188 -8.80 1.86 2.14
CA ILE A 188 -8.42 2.91 1.19
C ILE A 188 -8.85 2.52 -0.22
N VAL A 189 -9.43 3.45 -0.97
CA VAL A 189 -9.88 3.25 -2.36
C VAL A 189 -9.15 4.22 -3.28
N PRO A 190 -7.90 3.92 -3.70
CA PRO A 190 -7.20 4.76 -4.66
C PRO A 190 -7.89 4.72 -6.02
N LEU A 191 -8.28 5.90 -6.52
CA LEU A 191 -8.95 6.07 -7.80
C LEU A 191 -7.98 6.66 -8.82
N ASN A 192 -8.12 6.21 -10.06
CA ASN A 192 -7.30 6.69 -11.16
C ASN A 192 -7.58 8.18 -11.42
N ALA A 193 -6.53 9.00 -11.29
CA ALA A 193 -6.59 10.45 -11.45
C ALA A 193 -6.83 10.92 -12.91
N TRP A 194 -6.93 10.00 -13.86
CA TRP A 194 -7.30 10.26 -15.26
C TRP A 194 -8.76 9.92 -15.57
N LEU A 195 -9.50 9.37 -14.61
CA LEU A 195 -10.93 9.12 -14.77
C LEU A 195 -11.69 10.44 -14.93
N THR A 196 -12.71 10.40 -15.79
CA THR A 196 -13.69 11.49 -15.91
C THR A 196 -14.55 11.58 -14.64
N GLY A 197 -15.20 12.71 -14.41
CA GLY A 197 -16.12 12.90 -13.28
C GLY A 197 -17.17 11.80 -13.13
N GLY A 198 -17.77 11.35 -14.23
CA GLY A 198 -18.74 10.26 -14.22
C GLY A 198 -18.15 8.89 -13.86
N GLU A 199 -16.92 8.61 -14.29
CA GLU A 199 -16.20 7.39 -13.93
C GLU A 199 -15.75 7.40 -12.46
N LEU A 200 -15.33 8.56 -11.94
CA LEU A 200 -15.05 8.75 -10.52
C LEU A 200 -16.32 8.55 -9.68
N ALA A 201 -17.44 9.17 -10.08
CA ALA A 201 -18.72 9.03 -9.40
C ALA A 201 -19.19 7.56 -9.37
N TYR A 202 -19.03 6.84 -10.49
CA TYR A 202 -19.29 5.39 -10.52
C TYR A 202 -18.46 4.65 -9.48
N ALA A 203 -17.14 4.86 -9.46
CA ALA A 203 -16.25 4.13 -8.55
C ALA A 203 -16.54 4.45 -7.07
N LEU A 204 -16.87 5.71 -6.76
CA LEU A 204 -17.25 6.16 -5.41
C LEU A 204 -18.55 5.50 -4.93
N ALA A 205 -19.56 5.43 -5.82
CA ALA A 205 -20.82 4.78 -5.51
C ALA A 205 -20.67 3.25 -5.38
N ASP A 206 -19.90 2.62 -6.27
CA ASP A 206 -19.68 1.17 -6.28
C ASP A 206 -18.86 0.70 -5.07
N SER A 207 -17.89 1.48 -4.60
CA SER A 207 -17.16 1.17 -3.35
C SER A 207 -17.91 1.58 -2.08
N GLY A 208 -19.00 2.36 -2.22
CA GLY A 208 -19.70 2.97 -1.10
C GLY A 208 -18.79 3.86 -0.26
N SER A 209 -17.93 4.66 -0.88
CA SER A 209 -16.98 5.51 -0.12
C SER A 209 -17.70 6.58 0.70
N ARG A 210 -17.43 6.62 2.02
CA ARG A 210 -17.99 7.64 2.95
C ARG A 210 -17.24 8.96 2.90
N LEU A 211 -15.94 8.91 2.62
CA LEU A 211 -15.09 10.10 2.53
C LEU A 211 -14.20 10.03 1.29
N LEU A 212 -13.99 11.18 0.66
CA LEU A 212 -13.10 11.34 -0.49
C LEU A 212 -12.02 12.37 -0.15
N VAL A 213 -10.75 12.00 -0.30
CA VAL A 213 -9.65 12.96 -0.41
C VAL A 213 -9.27 13.13 -1.87
N VAL A 214 -9.31 14.36 -2.37
CA VAL A 214 -9.25 14.68 -3.80
C VAL A 214 -8.44 15.94 -4.04
N ASP A 215 -7.77 16.06 -5.17
CA ASP A 215 -7.17 17.35 -5.53
C ASP A 215 -8.13 18.26 -6.30
N ALA A 216 -7.80 19.55 -6.39
CA ALA A 216 -8.67 20.56 -7.00
C ALA A 216 -9.14 20.23 -8.43
N GLU A 217 -8.27 19.65 -9.26
CA GLU A 217 -8.60 19.31 -10.66
C GLU A 217 -9.61 18.17 -10.73
N ARG A 218 -9.42 17.11 -9.93
CA ARG A 218 -10.35 15.97 -9.86
C ARG A 218 -11.67 16.40 -9.23
N LEU A 219 -11.64 17.26 -8.20
CA LEU A 219 -12.83 17.82 -7.58
C LEU A 219 -13.67 18.61 -8.60
N ALA A 220 -13.04 19.46 -9.40
CA ALA A 220 -13.73 20.23 -10.44
C ALA A 220 -14.41 19.32 -11.47
N SER A 221 -13.76 18.20 -11.85
CA SER A 221 -14.37 17.21 -12.74
C SER A 221 -15.54 16.46 -12.09
N LEU A 222 -15.45 16.17 -10.80
CA LEU A 222 -16.48 15.45 -10.02
C LEU A 222 -17.67 16.34 -9.62
N ALA A 223 -17.49 17.66 -9.55
CA ALA A 223 -18.48 18.60 -9.03
C ALA A 223 -19.91 18.43 -9.59
N PRO A 224 -20.14 18.19 -10.89
CA PRO A 224 -21.48 17.96 -11.44
C PRO A 224 -22.17 16.68 -10.89
N HIS A 225 -21.41 15.74 -10.35
CA HIS A 225 -21.87 14.45 -9.85
C HIS A 225 -21.94 14.37 -8.33
N LEU A 226 -21.31 15.29 -7.59
CA LEU A 226 -21.34 15.29 -6.12
C LEU A 226 -22.77 15.18 -5.53
N PRO A 227 -23.79 15.88 -6.06
CA PRO A 227 -25.15 15.76 -5.52
C PRO A 227 -25.78 14.37 -5.64
N THR A 228 -25.25 13.50 -6.53
CA THR A 228 -25.78 12.14 -6.71
C THR A 228 -25.09 11.10 -5.83
N LEU A 229 -24.05 11.48 -5.08
CA LEU A 229 -23.26 10.59 -4.23
C LEU A 229 -23.77 10.65 -2.79
N THR A 230 -24.88 9.96 -2.51
CA THR A 230 -25.57 10.03 -1.20
C THR A 230 -24.75 9.44 -0.05
N GLU A 231 -23.94 8.42 -0.33
CA GLU A 231 -23.06 7.78 0.67
C GLU A 231 -21.81 8.62 0.97
N LEU A 232 -21.48 9.59 0.12
CA LEU A 232 -20.30 10.45 0.30
C LEU A 232 -20.65 11.59 1.27
N GLU A 233 -20.27 11.41 2.52
CA GLU A 233 -20.61 12.32 3.61
C GLU A 233 -19.69 13.54 3.66
N ALA A 234 -18.41 13.37 3.31
CA ALA A 234 -17.43 14.44 3.34
C ALA A 234 -16.40 14.32 2.21
N THR A 235 -15.90 15.46 1.76
CA THR A 235 -14.79 15.56 0.80
C THR A 235 -13.70 16.44 1.39
N VAL A 236 -12.44 16.01 1.34
CA VAL A 236 -11.28 16.82 1.72
C VAL A 236 -10.51 17.16 0.46
N VAL A 237 -10.34 18.45 0.17
CA VAL A 237 -9.61 18.92 -1.00
C VAL A 237 -8.17 19.27 -0.66
N VAL A 238 -7.22 18.70 -1.42
CA VAL A 238 -5.81 19.08 -1.39
C VAL A 238 -5.52 20.05 -2.52
N ARG A 239 -4.59 20.99 -2.27
CA ARG A 239 -4.18 22.00 -3.27
C ARG A 239 -5.36 22.77 -3.88
N GLY A 240 -6.41 23.01 -3.07
CA GLY A 240 -7.65 23.69 -3.45
C GLY A 240 -7.68 25.16 -3.04
N ALA A 241 -8.71 25.88 -3.48
CA ALA A 241 -8.96 27.27 -3.11
C ALA A 241 -9.69 27.37 -1.75
N ASP A 242 -9.67 28.55 -1.13
CA ASP A 242 -10.25 28.78 0.19
C ASP A 242 -11.79 28.75 0.20
N ALA A 243 -12.43 29.07 -0.93
CA ALA A 243 -13.89 29.04 -1.06
C ALA A 243 -14.37 27.63 -1.48
N LEU A 244 -14.95 26.90 -0.52
CA LEU A 244 -15.34 25.51 -0.71
C LEU A 244 -16.86 25.32 -0.58
N PRO A 245 -17.48 24.44 -1.42
CA PRO A 245 -18.88 24.06 -1.26
C PRO A 245 -19.16 23.38 0.08
N ALA A 246 -20.44 23.27 0.45
CA ALA A 246 -20.85 22.50 1.62
C ALA A 246 -20.32 21.05 1.56
N ARG A 247 -19.86 20.51 2.70
CA ARG A 247 -19.23 19.18 2.85
C ARG A 247 -17.85 19.02 2.19
N VAL A 248 -17.28 20.10 1.66
CA VAL A 248 -15.90 20.13 1.16
C VAL A 248 -15.04 20.88 2.16
N HIS A 249 -13.97 20.23 2.62
CA HIS A 249 -13.07 20.72 3.66
C HIS A 249 -11.68 20.93 3.09
N ALA A 250 -11.00 22.00 3.51
CA ALA A 250 -9.63 22.25 3.08
C ALA A 250 -8.67 21.31 3.82
N TRP A 251 -7.71 20.71 3.11
CA TRP A 251 -6.68 19.86 3.71
C TRP A 251 -5.98 20.52 4.91
N GLY A 252 -5.59 21.79 4.77
CA GLY A 252 -4.90 22.53 5.84
C GLY A 252 -5.76 22.70 7.10
N GLU A 253 -7.07 22.91 6.94
CA GLU A 253 -8.02 23.02 8.06
C GLU A 253 -8.10 21.69 8.82
N VAL A 254 -8.24 20.58 8.08
CA VAL A 254 -8.35 19.23 8.65
C VAL A 254 -7.09 18.84 9.43
N LEU A 255 -5.90 19.20 8.92
CA LEU A 255 -4.63 18.90 9.60
C LEU A 255 -4.30 19.84 10.77
N ALA A 256 -4.94 21.02 10.84
CA ALA A 256 -4.67 22.00 11.90
C ALA A 256 -5.41 21.70 13.22
N GLU A 257 -6.34 20.73 13.22
CA GLU A 257 -7.06 20.33 14.42
C GLU A 257 -6.11 19.77 15.49
N PRO A 258 -6.24 20.19 16.77
CA PRO A 258 -5.43 19.64 17.83
C PRO A 258 -5.58 18.12 17.94
N HIS A 259 -4.45 17.41 17.94
CA HIS A 259 -4.43 15.96 17.96
C HIS A 259 -3.26 15.43 18.83
N PRO A 260 -3.40 14.24 19.44
CA PRO A 260 -2.28 13.52 20.02
C PRO A 260 -1.21 13.18 18.98
N ALA A 261 0.06 13.10 19.40
CA ALA A 261 1.15 12.70 18.51
C ALA A 261 1.03 11.24 18.03
N GLU A 262 0.43 10.38 18.85
CA GLU A 262 0.20 8.97 18.53
C GLU A 262 -1.07 8.77 17.69
N LEU A 263 -1.07 7.69 16.90
CA LEU A 263 -2.26 7.30 16.12
C LEU A 263 -3.41 6.88 17.02
N PRO A 264 -4.67 7.20 16.68
CA PRO A 264 -5.83 6.73 17.44
C PRO A 264 -5.83 5.20 17.54
N PRO A 265 -6.26 4.62 18.66
CA PRO A 265 -6.21 3.17 18.88
C PRO A 265 -7.12 2.44 17.87
N CYS A 266 -6.61 1.36 17.28
CA CYS A 266 -7.39 0.49 16.41
C CYS A 266 -6.83 -0.93 16.45
N ALA A 267 -7.70 -1.92 16.71
CA ALA A 267 -7.34 -3.33 16.67
C ALA A 267 -7.50 -3.86 15.23
N LEU A 268 -6.40 -4.34 14.66
CA LEU A 268 -6.32 -4.83 13.29
C LEU A 268 -5.83 -6.27 13.25
N ASP A 269 -6.52 -7.08 12.45
CA ASP A 269 -6.18 -8.44 12.10
C ASP A 269 -5.57 -8.48 10.69
N PRO A 270 -4.67 -9.44 10.39
CA PRO A 270 -4.08 -9.57 9.06
C PRO A 270 -5.10 -9.77 7.92
N GLU A 271 -6.27 -10.34 8.23
CA GLU A 271 -7.34 -10.61 7.27
C GLU A 271 -8.34 -9.48 7.11
N ASP A 272 -8.19 -8.39 7.86
CA ASP A 272 -8.99 -7.19 7.65
C ASP A 272 -8.70 -6.63 6.25
N ASP A 273 -9.77 -6.16 5.61
CA ASP A 273 -9.69 -5.49 4.32
C ASP A 273 -8.97 -4.15 4.48
N ALA A 274 -8.01 -3.89 3.58
CA ALA A 274 -7.14 -2.72 3.66
C ALA A 274 -7.30 -1.78 2.47
N ALA A 275 -7.52 -2.31 1.27
CA ALA A 275 -7.61 -1.50 0.06
C ALA A 275 -8.53 -2.09 -1.01
N ILE A 276 -9.13 -1.21 -1.82
CA ILE A 276 -9.83 -1.56 -3.05
C ILE A 276 -9.15 -0.88 -4.23
N TYR A 277 -8.63 -1.67 -5.17
CA TYR A 277 -8.04 -1.18 -6.42
C TYR A 277 -8.95 -1.52 -7.60
N TYR A 278 -9.42 -0.50 -8.32
CA TYR A 278 -10.23 -0.73 -9.52
C TYR A 278 -9.38 -1.19 -10.70
N THR A 279 -9.86 -2.21 -11.40
CA THR A 279 -9.23 -2.76 -12.60
C THR A 279 -10.16 -2.65 -13.80
N SER A 280 -9.58 -2.39 -14.98
CA SER A 280 -10.28 -2.43 -16.26
C SER A 280 -10.58 -3.89 -16.62
N GLY A 281 -11.67 -4.44 -16.09
CA GLY A 281 -12.12 -5.78 -16.44
C GLY A 281 -12.29 -5.94 -17.96
N THR A 282 -12.06 -7.15 -18.48
CA THR A 282 -11.98 -7.42 -19.92
C THR A 282 -13.30 -7.24 -20.70
N THR A 283 -14.45 -7.03 -20.05
CA THR A 283 -15.77 -7.01 -20.72
C THR A 283 -16.85 -6.14 -20.03
N GLY A 284 -16.52 -5.14 -19.19
CA GLY A 284 -17.55 -4.35 -18.51
C GLY A 284 -17.04 -3.14 -17.72
N ARG A 285 -17.89 -2.63 -16.82
CA ARG A 285 -17.51 -1.57 -15.87
C ARG A 285 -16.33 -2.02 -14.99
N PRO A 286 -15.46 -1.10 -14.54
CA PRO A 286 -14.36 -1.43 -13.65
C PRO A 286 -14.82 -2.21 -12.42
N LYS A 287 -13.98 -3.13 -11.95
CA LYS A 287 -14.24 -3.95 -10.75
C LYS A 287 -13.22 -3.64 -9.68
N GLY A 288 -13.67 -3.46 -8.44
CA GLY A 288 -12.81 -3.32 -7.28
C GLY A 288 -12.17 -4.66 -6.87
N ALA A 289 -10.84 -4.73 -6.90
CA ALA A 289 -10.07 -5.81 -6.33
C ALA A 289 -9.78 -5.48 -4.86
N LEU A 290 -10.34 -6.29 -3.96
CA LEU A 290 -10.19 -6.15 -2.51
C LEU A 290 -8.89 -6.82 -2.05
N LEU A 291 -8.08 -6.09 -1.31
CA LEU A 291 -6.83 -6.57 -0.72
C LEU A 291 -6.91 -6.48 0.80
N THR A 292 -6.48 -7.54 1.48
CA THR A 292 -6.31 -7.53 2.94
C THR A 292 -4.97 -6.91 3.33
N HIS A 293 -4.81 -6.59 4.61
CA HIS A 293 -3.53 -6.20 5.17
C HIS A 293 -2.43 -7.25 4.90
N ARG A 294 -2.73 -8.55 5.06
CA ARG A 294 -1.79 -9.64 4.74
C ARG A 294 -1.34 -9.59 3.29
N ASN A 295 -2.24 -9.38 2.33
CA ASN A 295 -1.86 -9.34 0.91
C ASN A 295 -0.79 -8.28 0.65
N ILE A 296 -0.97 -7.09 1.23
CA ILE A 296 -0.07 -5.94 1.02
C ILE A 296 1.25 -6.14 1.79
N CYS A 297 1.21 -6.62 3.03
CA CYS A 297 2.41 -6.90 3.84
C CYS A 297 3.26 -8.04 3.26
N ALA A 298 2.62 -9.10 2.74
CA ALA A 298 3.31 -10.22 2.09
C ALA A 298 4.10 -9.76 0.85
N ASN A 299 3.54 -8.83 0.06
CA ASN A 299 4.22 -8.25 -1.10
C ASN A 299 5.56 -7.60 -0.72
N GLN A 300 5.66 -7.00 0.47
CA GLN A 300 6.88 -6.32 0.92
C GLN A 300 8.01 -7.33 1.18
N VAL A 301 7.68 -8.47 1.80
CA VAL A 301 8.64 -9.56 2.01
C VAL A 301 9.07 -10.16 0.67
N THR A 302 8.12 -10.38 -0.25
CA THR A 302 8.42 -10.88 -1.60
C THR A 302 9.42 -9.98 -2.33
N GLY A 303 9.28 -8.65 -2.24
CA GLY A 303 10.22 -7.71 -2.87
C GLY A 303 11.66 -7.87 -2.34
N VAL A 304 11.83 -7.92 -1.02
CA VAL A 304 13.14 -8.11 -0.38
C VAL A 304 13.71 -9.49 -0.72
N TYR A 305 12.87 -10.53 -0.70
CA TYR A 305 13.23 -11.90 -1.08
C TYR A 305 13.76 -12.00 -2.51
N LEU A 306 13.09 -11.37 -3.49
CA LEU A 306 13.52 -11.39 -4.89
C LEU A 306 14.90 -10.76 -5.08
N ARG A 307 15.17 -9.65 -4.38
CA ARG A 307 16.49 -9.01 -4.40
C ARG A 307 17.54 -9.92 -3.75
N ALA A 308 17.25 -10.46 -2.57
CA ALA A 308 18.17 -11.34 -1.86
C ALA A 308 18.51 -12.60 -2.66
N ARG A 309 17.49 -13.25 -3.22
CA ARG A 309 17.63 -14.42 -4.09
C ARG A 309 18.49 -14.13 -5.31
N THR A 310 18.36 -12.93 -5.89
CA THR A 310 19.18 -12.53 -7.05
C THR A 310 20.65 -12.43 -6.67
N GLU A 311 20.99 -11.85 -5.52
CA GLU A 311 22.38 -11.80 -5.06
C GLU A 311 22.94 -13.20 -4.80
N PHE A 312 22.21 -14.03 -4.05
CA PHE A 312 22.65 -15.40 -3.75
C PHE A 312 22.81 -16.26 -5.00
N ARG A 313 21.97 -16.04 -6.01
CA ARG A 313 22.08 -16.72 -7.31
C ARG A 313 23.44 -16.48 -7.96
N TYR A 314 24.01 -15.30 -7.77
CA TYR A 314 25.32 -14.94 -8.31
C TYR A 314 26.47 -15.13 -7.30
N GLY A 315 26.24 -15.90 -6.23
CA GLY A 315 27.25 -16.15 -5.19
C GLY A 315 27.59 -14.93 -4.35
N ARG A 316 26.72 -13.90 -4.35
CA ARG A 316 26.89 -12.68 -3.56
C ARG A 316 25.94 -12.69 -2.37
N THR A 317 26.35 -12.03 -1.29
CA THR A 317 25.48 -11.82 -0.13
C THR A 317 24.87 -10.42 -0.21
N PRO A 318 23.54 -10.27 0.01
CA PRO A 318 22.91 -8.95 0.07
C PRO A 318 23.58 -8.07 1.12
N GLN A 319 24.06 -6.90 0.71
CA GLN A 319 24.65 -5.92 1.62
C GLN A 319 23.60 -4.88 2.02
N PRO A 320 23.50 -4.52 3.31
CA PRO A 320 22.67 -3.41 3.73
C PRO A 320 23.20 -2.10 3.14
N PRO A 321 22.33 -1.14 2.80
CA PRO A 321 22.78 0.13 2.29
C PRO A 321 23.51 0.94 3.39
N THR A 322 24.64 1.55 3.02
CA THR A 322 25.45 2.39 3.93
C THR A 322 24.94 3.82 4.05
N GLN A 323 24.03 4.21 3.15
CA GLN A 323 23.39 5.52 3.12
C GLN A 323 21.89 5.34 2.92
N GLN A 324 21.12 6.39 3.18
CA GLN A 324 19.68 6.36 2.91
C GLN A 324 19.43 6.10 1.41
N MET A 325 18.59 5.12 1.11
CA MET A 325 18.16 4.83 -0.25
C MET A 325 17.18 5.89 -0.75
N GLY A 326 17.11 6.10 -2.07
CA GLY A 326 16.23 7.10 -2.68
C GLY A 326 15.54 6.55 -3.93
N GLN A 327 14.23 6.78 -4.04
CA GLN A 327 13.43 6.29 -5.15
C GLN A 327 12.63 7.40 -5.82
N LEU A 328 12.80 7.53 -7.15
CA LEU A 328 11.92 8.32 -7.99
C LEU A 328 10.67 7.50 -8.32
N ILE A 329 9.50 7.91 -7.85
CA ILE A 329 8.22 7.27 -8.19
C ILE A 329 7.58 8.01 -9.37
N SER A 330 7.83 7.51 -10.58
CA SER A 330 7.22 8.02 -11.82
C SER A 330 5.91 7.31 -12.21
N VAL A 331 5.60 6.20 -11.55
CA VAL A 331 4.36 5.43 -11.75
C VAL A 331 3.23 6.03 -10.91
N PRO A 332 1.97 6.08 -11.39
CA PRO A 332 0.87 6.62 -10.60
C PRO A 332 0.62 5.83 -9.31
N LEU A 333 0.45 6.52 -8.18
CA LEU A 333 0.24 5.90 -6.87
C LEU A 333 -1.10 5.18 -6.76
N PHE A 334 -2.11 5.60 -7.53
CA PHE A 334 -3.39 4.87 -7.60
C PHE A 334 -3.26 3.47 -8.21
N HIS A 335 -2.12 3.13 -8.84
CA HIS A 335 -1.82 1.80 -9.33
C HIS A 335 -1.00 1.02 -8.29
N VAL A 336 -1.25 -0.29 -8.16
CA VAL A 336 -0.56 -1.16 -7.18
C VAL A 336 0.96 -1.17 -7.33
N THR A 337 1.49 -0.96 -8.55
CA THR A 337 2.94 -0.77 -8.74
C THR A 337 3.45 0.46 -8.00
N GLY A 338 2.80 1.62 -8.16
CA GLY A 338 3.23 2.87 -7.53
C GLY A 338 3.00 2.87 -6.02
N SER A 339 1.85 2.38 -5.55
CA SER A 339 1.54 2.32 -4.12
C SER A 339 2.11 1.08 -3.42
N VAL A 340 1.58 -0.10 -3.74
CA VAL A 340 1.89 -1.33 -3.00
C VAL A 340 3.34 -1.76 -3.17
N ALA A 341 3.88 -1.75 -4.40
CA ALA A 341 5.24 -2.22 -4.65
C ALA A 341 6.31 -1.15 -4.37
N MET A 342 6.06 0.10 -4.78
CA MET A 342 7.05 1.18 -4.71
C MET A 342 6.93 1.98 -3.40
N LEU A 343 5.82 2.69 -3.17
CA LEU A 343 5.66 3.58 -2.02
C LEU A 343 5.82 2.84 -0.69
N ILE A 344 5.05 1.78 -0.47
CA ILE A 344 5.03 1.05 0.81
C ILE A 344 6.41 0.43 1.08
N GLY A 345 6.99 -0.24 0.09
CA GLY A 345 8.29 -0.89 0.21
C GLY A 345 9.41 0.09 0.53
N SER A 346 9.45 1.23 -0.17
CA SER A 346 10.40 2.31 0.11
C SER A 346 10.22 2.91 1.50
N THR A 347 8.96 3.11 1.93
CA THR A 347 8.62 3.68 3.25
C THR A 347 9.11 2.77 4.39
N ILE A 348 8.82 1.47 4.30
CA ILE A 348 9.22 0.48 5.32
C ILE A 348 10.76 0.36 5.42
N GLN A 349 11.47 0.55 4.31
CA GLN A 349 12.93 0.53 4.28
C GLN A 349 13.59 1.86 4.71
N GLY A 350 12.80 2.88 5.07
CA GLY A 350 13.33 4.19 5.44
C GLY A 350 13.96 4.96 4.28
N SER A 351 13.51 4.68 3.04
CA SER A 351 14.00 5.35 1.82
C SER A 351 13.36 6.73 1.65
N LYS A 352 14.04 7.62 0.94
CA LYS A 352 13.51 8.90 0.47
C LYS A 352 12.70 8.69 -0.80
N LEU A 353 11.48 9.23 -0.83
CA LEU A 353 10.60 9.24 -1.99
C LEU A 353 10.77 10.56 -2.73
N VAL A 354 10.88 10.50 -4.04
CA VAL A 354 10.90 11.70 -4.89
C VAL A 354 9.77 11.61 -5.90
N PHE A 355 8.95 12.64 -5.93
CA PHE A 355 7.84 12.77 -6.85
C PHE A 355 8.10 13.89 -7.87
N MET A 356 7.45 13.77 -9.02
CA MET A 356 7.44 14.77 -10.07
C MET A 356 6.00 15.12 -10.43
N ARG A 357 5.73 16.39 -10.70
CA ARG A 357 4.40 16.86 -11.11
C ARG A 357 3.90 16.18 -12.37
N ARG A 358 4.79 16.03 -13.34
CA ARG A 358 4.59 15.31 -14.59
C ARG A 358 5.89 14.62 -14.96
N TRP A 359 5.80 13.57 -15.77
CA TRP A 359 6.99 12.97 -16.33
C TRP A 359 7.71 13.95 -17.26
N ASP A 360 9.00 14.14 -17.01
CA ASP A 360 9.93 14.87 -17.84
C ASP A 360 11.32 14.22 -17.68
N PRO A 361 11.95 13.74 -18.76
CA PRO A 361 13.19 12.99 -18.65
C PRO A 361 14.38 13.84 -18.17
N GLU A 362 14.45 15.11 -18.54
CA GLU A 362 15.55 15.99 -18.12
C GLU A 362 15.44 16.33 -16.64
N ASP A 363 14.23 16.65 -16.17
CA ASP A 363 13.98 16.88 -14.76
C ASP A 363 14.20 15.60 -13.94
N ALA A 364 13.87 14.43 -14.48
CA ALA A 364 14.10 13.14 -13.82
C ALA A 364 15.60 12.89 -13.62
N ILE A 365 16.43 13.12 -14.64
CA ILE A 365 17.89 12.99 -14.52
C ILE A 365 18.43 13.97 -13.47
N ARG A 366 17.99 15.25 -13.52
CA ARG A 366 18.38 16.26 -12.53
C ARG A 366 17.98 15.87 -11.11
N LEU A 367 16.81 15.29 -10.92
CA LEU A 367 16.34 14.81 -9.62
C LEU A 367 17.13 13.59 -9.14
N ILE A 368 17.44 12.64 -10.02
CA ILE A 368 18.24 11.46 -9.70
C ILE A 368 19.62 11.87 -9.18
N GLU A 369 20.29 12.78 -9.89
CA GLU A 369 21.60 13.29 -9.49
C GLU A 369 21.52 14.09 -8.18
N ARG A 370 20.66 15.12 -8.14
CA ARG A 370 20.55 16.04 -7.00
C ARG A 370 20.16 15.31 -5.71
N GLU A 371 19.19 14.41 -5.79
CA GLU A 371 18.66 13.70 -4.63
C GLU A 371 19.38 12.38 -4.36
N ARG A 372 20.39 12.02 -5.17
CA ARG A 372 21.19 10.79 -5.08
C ARG A 372 20.33 9.52 -5.10
N LEU A 373 19.39 9.46 -6.04
CA LEU A 373 18.45 8.35 -6.14
C LEU A 373 19.13 7.12 -6.74
N ASN A 374 18.82 5.96 -6.17
CA ASN A 374 19.43 4.68 -6.55
C ASN A 374 18.39 3.64 -7.00
N SER A 375 17.13 4.06 -7.05
CA SER A 375 16.03 3.31 -7.62
C SER A 375 15.18 4.25 -8.46
N PHE A 376 14.87 3.81 -9.67
CA PHE A 376 13.89 4.42 -10.55
C PHE A 376 13.17 3.27 -11.25
N GLY A 377 11.84 3.30 -11.25
CA GLY A 377 10.99 2.30 -11.91
C GLY A 377 9.90 2.99 -12.69
N GLY A 378 9.58 2.48 -13.88
CA GLY A 378 8.60 3.05 -14.80
C GLY A 378 7.92 1.97 -15.63
N VAL A 379 7.02 2.40 -16.52
CA VAL A 379 6.46 1.55 -17.57
C VAL A 379 7.32 1.67 -18.84
N PRO A 380 7.46 0.59 -19.64
CA PRO A 380 8.26 0.60 -20.87
C PRO A 380 7.84 1.65 -21.89
#